data_AF-A0A811UNV2-F1
#
_entry.id   AF-A0A811UNV2-F1
#
_cell.length_a   1.000
_cell.length_b   1.000
_cell.length_c   1.000
_cell.angle_alpha   90.00
_cell.angle_beta   90.00
_cell.angle_gamma   90.00
#
_symmetry.space_group_name_H-M   'P 1'
#
loop_
_entity.id
_entity.type
_entity.pdbx_description
1 polymer ?
#
loop_
_entity_poly.entity_id
_entity_poly.type
_entity_poly.pdbx_seq_one_letter_code
_entity_poly.pdbx_strand_id
1 'polypeptide(L)'
;MSLLTGSANTIKYVLFAFNLVFLITGIILIAVGVGVASVFYSYEVLLASNFFSIPTFLIVIGVFIIFISFFGCWGALRENYCLTLIFAILLGLIFILELAAGISGYVLRSDAEQLLESSLKGSLTLYQKKPTYRFIYAYLGLCAIYFRLLWRK
;
A
#
# COMPACT_ATOMS: atom_id res chain seq x y z
N MET A 1 1.74 -35.01 22.56
CA MET A 1 2.82 -34.49 21.69
C MET A 1 2.33 -34.18 20.26
N SER A 2 1.26 -34.82 19.76
CA SER A 2 0.65 -34.55 18.44
C SER A 2 -0.14 -33.23 18.32
N LEU A 3 -0.72 -32.71 19.42
CA LEU A 3 -1.46 -31.43 19.40
C LEU A 3 -0.58 -30.20 19.17
N LEU A 4 0.70 -30.25 19.62
CA LEU A 4 1.67 -29.17 19.43
C LEU A 4 2.22 -29.12 18.00
N THR A 5 2.28 -30.26 17.30
CA THR A 5 2.76 -30.33 15.91
C THR A 5 1.71 -29.86 14.91
N GLY A 6 0.42 -30.10 15.21
CA GLY A 6 -0.70 -29.65 14.36
C GLY A 6 -0.82 -28.13 14.28
N SER A 7 -0.69 -27.42 15.42
CA SER A 7 -0.81 -25.96 15.47
C SER A 7 0.34 -25.22 14.76
N ALA A 8 1.57 -25.71 14.88
CA ALA A 8 2.74 -25.12 14.23
C ALA A 8 2.65 -25.16 12.69
N ASN A 9 2.06 -26.22 12.13
CA ASN A 9 1.88 -26.35 10.69
C ASN A 9 0.74 -25.46 10.17
N THR A 10 -0.32 -25.27 10.94
CA THR A 10 -1.40 -24.33 10.61
C THR A 10 -0.89 -22.90 10.51
N ILE A 11 -0.04 -22.46 11.46
CA ILE A 11 0.52 -21.11 11.47
C ILE A 11 1.36 -20.85 10.21
N LYS A 12 2.17 -21.81 9.76
CA LYS A 12 2.96 -21.72 8.53
C LYS A 12 2.08 -21.51 7.29
N TYR A 13 1.00 -22.28 7.17
CA TYR A 13 0.06 -22.17 6.04
C TYR A 13 -0.67 -20.83 6.03
N VAL A 14 -1.09 -20.34 7.20
CA VAL A 14 -1.73 -19.02 7.33
C VAL A 14 -0.76 -17.90 6.96
N LEU A 15 0.50 -17.97 7.41
CA LEU A 15 1.56 -17.02 7.04
C LEU A 15 1.82 -16.98 5.54
N PHE A 16 1.85 -18.15 4.89
CA PHE A 16 2.04 -18.25 3.45
C PHE A 16 0.84 -17.64 2.68
N ALA A 17 -0.39 -17.99 3.07
CA ALA A 17 -1.59 -17.45 2.46
C ALA A 17 -1.68 -15.92 2.59
N PHE A 18 -1.35 -15.38 3.75
CA PHE A 18 -1.39 -13.94 4.00
C PHE A 18 -0.33 -13.17 3.20
N ASN A 19 0.90 -13.69 3.10
CA ASN A 19 1.94 -13.11 2.24
C ASN A 19 1.54 -13.13 0.75
N LEU A 20 0.81 -14.14 0.29
CA LEU A 20 0.32 -14.21 -1.08
C LEU A 20 -0.74 -13.13 -1.36
N VAL A 21 -1.64 -12.87 -0.42
CA VAL A 21 -2.60 -11.76 -0.52
C VAL A 21 -1.85 -10.41 -0.61
N PHE A 22 -0.83 -10.20 0.23
CA PHE A 22 -0.03 -8.96 0.17
C PHE A 22 0.76 -8.80 -1.13
N LEU A 23 1.25 -9.90 -1.70
CA LEU A 23 1.90 -9.86 -3.01
C LEU A 23 0.93 -9.34 -4.08
N ILE A 24 -0.31 -9.83 -4.10
CA ILE A 24 -1.35 -9.39 -5.04
C ILE A 24 -1.69 -7.92 -4.80
N THR A 25 -1.85 -7.47 -3.56
CA THR A 25 -2.14 -6.06 -3.26
C THR A 25 -0.99 -5.14 -3.67
N GLY A 26 0.27 -5.55 -3.48
CA GLY A 26 1.43 -4.81 -3.95
C GLY A 26 1.43 -4.60 -5.47
N ILE A 27 1.11 -5.65 -6.24
CA ILE A 27 0.98 -5.56 -7.71
C ILE A 27 -0.14 -4.59 -8.11
N ILE A 28 -1.29 -4.64 -7.43
CA ILE A 28 -2.42 -3.73 -7.68
C ILE A 28 -2.01 -2.28 -7.38
N LEU A 29 -1.31 -2.03 -6.26
CA LEU A 29 -0.84 -0.69 -5.90
C LEU A 29 0.13 -0.11 -6.94
N ILE A 30 1.06 -0.92 -7.46
CA ILE A 30 1.95 -0.47 -8.53
C ILE A 30 1.17 -0.17 -9.81
N ALA A 31 0.24 -1.05 -10.20
CA ALA A 31 -0.58 -0.84 -11.40
C ALA A 31 -1.41 0.46 -11.32
N VAL A 32 -2.01 0.73 -10.15
CA VAL A 32 -2.73 1.99 -9.89
C VAL A 32 -1.77 3.17 -9.88
N GLY A 33 -0.62 3.06 -9.20
CA GLY A 33 0.37 4.14 -9.13
C GLY A 33 0.91 4.55 -10.50
N VAL A 34 1.23 3.57 -11.35
CA VAL A 34 1.68 3.81 -12.75
C VAL A 34 0.53 4.35 -13.59
N GLY A 35 -0.68 3.82 -13.44
CA GLY A 35 -1.86 4.32 -14.15
C GLY A 35 -2.14 5.79 -13.84
N VAL A 36 -2.06 6.16 -12.57
CA VAL A 36 -2.19 7.55 -12.10
C VAL A 36 -1.03 8.38 -12.63
N ALA A 37 0.23 7.96 -12.45
CA ALA A 37 1.42 8.68 -12.91
C ALA A 37 1.40 8.98 -14.42
N SER A 38 0.92 8.06 -15.24
CA SER A 38 0.81 8.24 -16.71
C SER A 38 -0.14 9.38 -17.11
N VAL A 39 -1.13 9.70 -16.28
CA VAL A 39 -2.07 10.80 -16.49
C VAL A 39 -1.50 12.14 -16.05
N PHE A 40 -0.53 12.14 -15.12
CA PHE A 40 0.09 13.35 -14.57
C PHE A 40 1.38 13.79 -15.29
N TYR A 41 1.93 12.97 -16.20
CA TYR A 41 3.17 13.25 -16.94
C TYR A 41 3.16 14.58 -17.72
N SER A 42 1.98 15.12 -18.07
CA SER A 42 1.87 16.42 -18.76
C SER A 42 2.06 17.67 -17.87
N TYR A 43 2.26 17.51 -16.56
CA TYR A 43 2.41 18.62 -15.60
C TYR A 43 3.81 18.71 -14.98
N GLU A 44 4.73 17.83 -15.38
CA GLU A 44 6.09 17.65 -14.84
C GLU A 44 6.94 18.94 -14.85
N VAL A 45 6.67 19.88 -15.77
CA VAL A 45 7.49 21.11 -15.91
C VAL A 45 7.20 22.16 -14.83
N LEU A 46 6.07 22.09 -14.10
CA LEU A 46 5.68 23.12 -13.13
C LEU A 46 5.86 22.74 -11.65
N LEU A 47 6.13 21.47 -11.33
CA LEU A 47 6.20 20.97 -9.94
C LEU A 47 7.60 20.49 -9.52
N ALA A 48 8.62 20.72 -10.35
CA ALA A 48 9.97 20.18 -10.20
C ALA A 48 10.75 20.61 -8.93
N SER A 49 10.20 21.46 -8.06
CA SER A 49 10.98 21.96 -6.93
C SER A 49 10.69 21.31 -5.58
N ASN A 50 9.47 20.85 -5.23
CA ASN A 50 9.22 20.55 -3.79
C ASN A 50 8.16 19.49 -3.40
N PHE A 51 7.47 18.81 -4.31
CA PHE A 51 6.43 17.85 -3.87
C PHE A 51 6.57 16.47 -4.51
N PHE A 52 7.16 15.59 -3.70
CA PHE A 52 7.05 14.14 -3.73
C PHE A 52 5.60 13.75 -4.05
N SER A 53 5.32 13.37 -5.30
CA SER A 53 3.95 13.18 -5.77
C SER A 53 3.33 11.91 -5.18
N ILE A 54 2.06 11.99 -4.75
CA ILE A 54 1.24 10.87 -4.24
C ILE A 54 1.38 9.59 -5.09
N PRO A 55 1.30 9.62 -6.43
CA PRO A 55 1.50 8.42 -7.26
C PRO A 55 2.89 7.80 -7.10
N THR A 56 3.95 8.58 -6.93
CA THR A 56 5.32 8.10 -6.71
C THR A 56 5.42 7.34 -5.39
N PHE A 57 4.84 7.87 -4.30
CA PHE A 57 4.78 7.15 -3.02
C PHE A 57 4.01 5.84 -3.14
N LEU A 58 2.89 5.83 -3.88
CA LEU A 58 2.08 4.62 -4.10
C LEU A 58 2.90 3.49 -4.76
N ILE A 59 3.71 3.84 -5.77
CA ILE A 59 4.60 2.91 -6.46
C ILE A 59 5.69 2.40 -5.50
N VAL A 60 6.35 3.30 -4.76
CA VAL A 60 7.42 2.94 -3.82
C VAL A 60 6.90 1.98 -2.74
N ILE A 61 5.77 2.29 -2.11
CA ILE A 61 5.13 1.44 -1.10
C ILE A 61 4.76 0.08 -1.70
N GLY A 62 4.19 0.05 -2.92
CA GLY A 62 3.86 -1.20 -3.61
C GLY A 62 5.08 -2.10 -3.83
N VAL A 63 6.21 -1.53 -4.22
CA VAL A 63 7.48 -2.28 -4.39
C VAL A 63 7.98 -2.83 -3.05
N PHE A 64 7.94 -2.02 -1.98
CA PHE A 64 8.30 -2.48 -0.63
C PHE A 64 7.43 -3.66 -0.17
N ILE A 65 6.12 -3.60 -0.39
CA ILE A 65 5.20 -4.69 -0.03
C ILE A 65 5.54 -5.98 -0.79
N ILE A 66 5.82 -5.88 -2.09
CA ILE A 66 6.24 -7.04 -2.90
C ILE A 66 7.54 -7.64 -2.35
N PHE A 67 8.55 -6.81 -2.07
CA PHE A 67 9.82 -7.27 -1.50
C PHE A 67 9.62 -8.01 -0.18
N ILE A 68 8.88 -7.42 0.76
CA ILE A 68 8.59 -8.03 2.06
C ILE A 68 7.83 -9.34 1.89
N SER A 69 6.85 -9.39 0.98
CA SER A 69 6.07 -10.60 0.68
C SER A 69 6.93 -11.72 0.10
N PHE A 70 7.90 -11.40 -0.77
CA PHE A 70 8.88 -12.36 -1.27
C PHE A 70 9.75 -12.94 -0.14
N PHE A 71 10.25 -12.09 0.77
CA PHE A 71 10.97 -12.55 1.96
C PHE A 71 10.09 -13.41 2.88
N GLY A 72 8.80 -13.08 3.02
CA GLY A 72 7.83 -13.87 3.79
C GLY A 72 7.58 -15.26 3.18
N CYS A 73 7.43 -15.35 1.86
CA CYS A 73 7.31 -16.63 1.15
C CYS A 73 8.58 -17.49 1.27
N TRP A 74 9.77 -16.89 1.14
CA TRP A 74 11.04 -17.60 1.36
C TRP A 74 11.23 -18.05 2.81
N GLY A 75 10.78 -17.26 3.78
CA GLY A 75 10.78 -17.63 5.19
C GLY A 75 9.84 -18.79 5.52
N ALA A 76 8.73 -18.94 4.78
CA ALA A 76 7.82 -20.09 4.91
C ALA A 76 8.35 -21.36 4.23
N LEU A 77 9.07 -21.22 3.11
CA LEU A 77 9.64 -22.33 2.32
C LEU A 77 10.90 -22.94 2.96
N ARG A 78 11.79 -22.11 3.52
CA ARG A 78 12.89 -22.62 4.34
C ARG A 78 12.35 -22.82 5.76
N GLU A 79 12.24 -24.07 6.18
CA GLU A 79 11.84 -24.49 7.53
C GLU A 79 12.83 -24.08 8.66
N ASN A 80 13.58 -23.00 8.43
CA ASN A 80 14.52 -22.39 9.35
C ASN A 80 13.79 -21.38 10.22
N TYR A 81 13.60 -21.74 11.50
CA TYR A 81 13.02 -20.90 12.54
C TYR A 81 13.66 -19.49 12.62
N CYS A 82 14.96 -19.36 12.39
CA CYS A 82 15.64 -18.05 12.39
C CYS A 82 15.14 -17.09 11.30
N LEU A 83 14.82 -17.57 10.09
CA LEU A 83 14.37 -16.70 9.00
C LEU A 83 12.95 -16.17 9.26
N THR A 84 12.07 -17.03 9.76
CA THR A 84 10.70 -16.62 10.17
C THR A 84 10.75 -15.64 11.34
N LEU A 85 11.68 -15.82 12.29
CA LEU A 85 11.85 -14.93 13.44
C LEU A 85 12.35 -13.54 13.04
N ILE A 86 13.33 -13.46 12.13
CA ILE A 86 13.82 -12.17 11.60
C ILE A 86 12.69 -11.43 10.85
N PHE A 87 11.89 -12.15 10.07
CA PHE A 87 10.72 -11.58 9.40
C PHE A 87 9.71 -11.01 10.39
N ALA A 88 9.44 -11.72 11.49
CA ALA A 88 8.54 -11.25 12.54
C ALA A 88 9.08 -9.98 13.25
N ILE A 89 10.39 -9.92 13.53
CA ILE A 89 11.02 -8.73 14.12
C ILE A 89 10.94 -7.54 13.15
N LEU A 90 11.22 -7.75 11.86
CA LEU A 90 11.14 -6.71 10.85
C LEU A 90 9.72 -6.14 10.73
N LEU A 91 8.70 -7.00 10.72
CA LEU A 91 7.29 -6.56 10.74
C LEU A 91 6.94 -5.79 12.02
N GLY A 92 7.44 -6.23 13.18
CA GLY A 92 7.27 -5.51 14.43
C GLY A 92 7.87 -4.10 14.38
N LEU A 93 9.05 -3.95 13.77
CA LEU A 93 9.69 -2.65 13.56
C LEU A 93 8.85 -1.74 12.65
N ILE A 94 8.35 -2.28 11.53
CA ILE A 94 7.48 -1.54 10.59
C ILE A 94 6.19 -1.08 11.29
N PHE A 95 5.59 -1.93 12.12
CA PHE A 95 4.38 -1.57 12.86
C PHE A 95 4.60 -0.38 13.81
N ILE A 96 5.75 -0.33 14.49
CA ILE A 96 6.11 0.81 15.35
C ILE A 96 6.30 2.09 14.52
N LEU A 97 6.95 1.99 13.37
CA LEU A 97 7.12 3.11 12.45
C LEU A 97 5.78 3.62 11.91
N GLU A 98 4.86 2.71 11.58
CA GLU A 98 3.52 3.04 11.07
C GLU A 98 2.65 3.68 12.14
N LEU A 99 2.74 3.23 13.40
CA LEU A 99 2.12 3.92 14.53
C LEU A 99 2.69 5.33 14.74
N ALA A 100 4.01 5.50 14.66
CA ALA A 100 4.63 6.82 14.78
C ALA A 100 4.19 7.76 13.64
N ALA A 101 4.12 7.25 12.41
CA ALA A 101 3.60 7.98 11.25
C ALA A 101 2.11 8.31 11.37
N GLY A 102 1.30 7.40 11.94
CA GLY A 102 -0.12 7.64 12.20
C GLY A 102 -0.35 8.73 13.24
N ILE A 103 0.44 8.74 14.32
CA ILE A 103 0.37 9.79 15.35
C ILE A 103 0.81 11.14 14.77
N SER A 104 1.91 11.19 14.01
CA SER A 104 2.37 12.44 13.38
C SER A 104 1.37 12.95 12.36
N GLY A 105 0.75 12.06 11.58
CA GLY A 105 -0.34 12.40 10.64
C GLY A 105 -1.59 12.94 11.34
N TYR A 106 -1.94 12.41 12.52
CA TYR A 106 -3.07 12.92 13.30
C TYR A 106 -2.82 14.34 13.82
N VAL A 107 -1.61 14.62 14.31
CA VAL A 107 -1.24 15.95 14.83
C VAL A 107 -1.22 17.00 13.72
N LEU A 108 -0.81 16.63 12.50
CA LEU A 108 -0.70 17.54 11.35
C LEU A 108 -1.95 17.57 10.45
N ARG A 109 -3.09 17.06 10.93
CA ARG A 109 -4.30 16.93 10.12
C ARG A 109 -4.81 18.28 9.57
N SER A 110 -4.73 19.34 10.36
CA SER A 110 -5.26 20.66 9.98
C SER A 110 -4.50 21.31 8.82
N ASP A 111 -3.19 21.09 8.74
CA ASP A 111 -2.36 21.64 7.67
C ASP A 111 -2.40 20.74 6.42
N ALA A 112 -2.53 19.41 6.62
CA ALA A 112 -2.70 18.46 5.55
C ALA A 112 -3.99 18.71 4.74
N GLU A 113 -5.12 19.01 5.39
CA GLU A 113 -6.39 19.27 4.69
C GLU A 113 -6.31 20.50 3.75
N GLN A 114 -5.61 21.57 4.14
CA GLN A 114 -5.45 22.78 3.31
C GLN A 114 -4.54 22.54 2.10
N LEU A 115 -3.46 21.77 2.28
CA LEU A 115 -2.56 21.39 1.19
C LEU A 115 -3.22 20.43 0.19
N LEU A 116 -4.08 19.53 0.67
CA LEU A 116 -4.81 18.58 -0.17
C LEU A 116 -5.90 19.27 -0.99
N GLU A 117 -6.66 20.19 -0.38
CA GLU A 117 -7.67 21.02 -1.06
C GLU A 117 -7.07 21.84 -2.22
N SER A 118 -5.95 22.51 -1.97
CA SER A 118 -5.27 23.34 -2.95
C SER A 118 -4.67 22.50 -4.10
N SER A 119 -4.08 21.35 -3.78
CA SER A 119 -3.57 20.40 -4.78
C SER A 119 -4.68 19.77 -5.63
N LEU A 120 -5.83 19.46 -5.01
CA LEU A 120 -6.97 18.84 -5.69
C LEU A 120 -7.70 19.82 -6.60
N LYS A 121 -7.89 21.08 -6.18
CA LYS A 121 -8.48 22.13 -7.03
C LYS A 121 -7.58 22.46 -8.22
N GLY A 122 -6.27 22.52 -8.03
CA GLY A 122 -5.30 22.69 -9.13
C GLY A 122 -5.36 21.54 -10.14
N SER A 123 -5.46 20.30 -9.66
CA SER A 123 -5.51 19.10 -10.52
C SER A 123 -6.84 18.93 -11.26
N LEU A 124 -7.97 19.32 -10.66
CA LEU A 124 -9.30 19.19 -11.26
C LEU A 124 -9.53 20.14 -12.45
N THR A 125 -8.97 21.35 -12.39
CA THR A 125 -9.10 22.34 -13.48
C THR A 125 -8.40 21.91 -14.76
N LEU A 126 -7.33 21.11 -14.65
CA LEU A 126 -6.56 20.61 -15.79
C LEU A 126 -7.15 19.30 -16.37
N TYR A 127 -8.05 18.63 -15.63
CA TYR A 127 -8.60 17.32 -15.99
C TYR A 127 -9.86 17.35 -16.88
N GLN A 128 -10.49 18.52 -17.08
CA GLN A 128 -11.79 18.63 -17.75
C GLN A 128 -11.81 18.32 -19.27
N LYS A 129 -10.76 17.74 -19.88
CA LYS A 129 -10.64 17.63 -21.35
C LYS A 129 -10.45 16.24 -21.99
N LYS A 130 -10.63 15.11 -21.29
CA LYS A 130 -10.55 13.77 -21.94
C LYS A 130 -11.56 12.74 -21.36
N PRO A 131 -12.21 11.89 -22.19
CA PRO A 131 -13.22 10.92 -21.76
C PRO A 131 -12.68 9.52 -21.36
N THR A 132 -11.37 9.35 -21.16
CA THR A 132 -10.74 8.00 -21.09
C THR A 132 -10.74 7.35 -19.70
N TYR A 133 -11.05 8.10 -18.63
CA TYR A 133 -10.76 7.68 -17.26
C TYR A 133 -11.85 6.86 -16.57
N ARG A 134 -12.93 6.51 -17.28
CA ARG A 134 -14.12 5.87 -16.71
C ARG A 134 -13.86 4.47 -16.13
N PHE A 135 -12.80 3.79 -16.57
CA PHE A 135 -12.44 2.46 -16.08
C PHE A 135 -11.68 2.51 -14.75
N ILE A 136 -10.74 3.44 -14.58
CA ILE A 136 -9.93 3.54 -13.34
C ILE A 136 -10.82 3.92 -12.14
N TYR A 137 -11.76 4.83 -12.31
CA TYR A 137 -12.70 5.21 -11.24
C TYR A 137 -13.74 4.12 -10.93
N ALA A 138 -14.06 3.24 -11.88
CA ALA A 138 -14.97 2.11 -11.64
C ALA A 138 -14.32 1.04 -10.74
N TYR A 139 -13.04 0.72 -10.97
CA TYR A 139 -12.29 -0.22 -10.11
C TYR A 139 -11.93 0.38 -8.75
N LEU A 140 -11.54 1.66 -8.70
CA LEU A 140 -11.23 2.35 -7.45
C LEU A 140 -12.50 2.57 -6.59
N GLY A 141 -13.64 2.84 -7.24
CA GLY A 141 -14.95 2.92 -6.60
C GLY A 141 -15.40 1.59 -6.00
N LEU A 142 -15.24 0.48 -6.72
CA LEU A 142 -15.57 -0.85 -6.19
C LEU A 142 -14.70 -1.22 -4.99
N CYS A 143 -13.40 -0.94 -5.04
CA CYS A 143 -12.46 -1.27 -3.97
C CYS A 143 -12.67 -0.41 -2.71
N ALA A 144 -12.98 0.89 -2.87
CA ALA A 144 -13.31 1.79 -1.77
C ALA A 144 -14.67 1.43 -1.11
N ILE A 145 -15.64 0.97 -1.90
CA ILE A 145 -16.90 0.42 -1.39
C ILE A 145 -16.65 -0.86 -0.59
N TYR A 146 -15.76 -1.75 -1.08
CA TYR A 146 -15.37 -2.96 -0.36
C TYR A 146 -14.65 -2.65 0.96
N PHE A 147 -13.74 -1.67 0.98
CA PHE A 147 -13.03 -1.25 2.19
C PHE A 147 -13.96 -0.59 3.22
N ARG A 148 -14.91 0.25 2.78
CA ARG A 148 -15.96 0.80 3.67
C ARG A 148 -16.92 -0.26 4.20
N LEU A 149 -17.18 -1.32 3.44
CA LEU A 149 -18.00 -2.46 3.87
C LEU A 149 -17.26 -3.34 4.90
N LEU A 150 -15.93 -3.43 4.81
CA LEU A 150 -15.10 -4.19 5.75
C LEU A 150 -14.87 -3.44 7.08
N TRP A 151 -14.77 -2.10 7.07
CA TRP A 151 -14.61 -1.25 8.26
C TRP A 151 -15.94 -0.85 8.93
N ARG A 152 -17.04 -1.56 8.63
CA ARG A 152 -18.37 -1.31 9.23
C ARG A 152 -18.95 -2.52 9.96
N LYS A 153 -18.11 -3.50 10.30
CA LYS A 153 -18.42 -4.56 11.25
C LYS A 153 -17.43 -4.52 12.41
#